data_AF-A0A961YRK4-F1
#
_entry.id   AF-A0A961YRK4-F1
#
_cell.length_a   1.000
_cell.length_b   1.000
_cell.length_c   1.000
_cell.angle_alpha   90.00
_cell.angle_beta   90.00
_cell.angle_gamma   90.00
#
_symmetry.space_group_name_H-M   'P 1'
#
loop_
_entity.id
_entity.type
_entity.pdbx_description
1 polymer ?
#
loop_
_entity_poly.entity_id
_entity_poly.type
_entity_poly.pdbx_seq_one_letter_code
_entity_poly.pdbx_strand_id
1 'polypeptide(L)'
;MMIAAAEAPPRREAPREPAAASGRDAMLAAIDALEAGLTPVLAGGLAIIRDNPGKTPQQWSIRDGDGAVVVAFGLIDRTFFWTWDGGVSNHYTKVGETMTRVITDELRRFGHLR
;
A
#
# COMPACT_ATOMS: atom_id res chain seq x y z
N MET A 1 62.96 -17.95 -18.15
CA MET A 1 61.94 -17.77 -19.21
C MET A 1 60.58 -17.85 -18.52
N MET A 2 59.92 -16.71 -18.27
CA MET A 2 58.61 -16.66 -17.61
C MET A 2 57.51 -16.46 -18.64
N ILE A 3 56.45 -17.26 -18.59
CA ILE A 3 55.27 -17.16 -19.47
C ILE A 3 54.24 -16.33 -18.72
N ALA A 4 53.89 -15.16 -19.26
CA ALA A 4 52.83 -14.31 -18.73
C ALA A 4 51.46 -14.95 -19.05
N ALA A 5 50.63 -15.15 -18.03
CA ALA A 5 49.24 -15.54 -18.20
C ALA A 5 48.43 -14.34 -18.74
N ALA A 6 47.73 -14.54 -19.85
CA ALA A 6 46.82 -13.54 -20.41
C ALA A 6 45.56 -13.41 -19.52
N GLU A 7 45.24 -12.19 -19.09
CA GLU A 7 43.98 -11.88 -18.41
C GLU A 7 42.79 -12.07 -19.36
N ALA A 8 41.75 -12.72 -18.86
CA ALA A 8 40.49 -12.89 -19.59
C ALA A 8 39.73 -11.55 -19.68
N PRO A 9 39.06 -11.26 -20.81
CA PRO A 9 38.32 -10.01 -20.96
C PRO A 9 37.15 -9.93 -19.96
N PRO A 10 36.76 -8.72 -19.53
CA PRO A 10 35.63 -8.53 -18.60
C PRO A 10 34.35 -9.06 -19.24
N ARG A 11 33.63 -9.93 -18.53
CA ARG A 11 32.32 -10.39 -18.95
C ARG A 11 31.39 -9.18 -19.03
N ARG A 12 30.86 -8.89 -20.22
CA ARG A 12 29.70 -8.01 -20.37
C ARG A 12 28.55 -8.61 -19.57
N GLU A 13 28.16 -7.97 -18.47
CA GLU A 13 26.91 -8.29 -17.81
C GLU A 13 25.77 -8.00 -18.80
N ALA A 14 24.95 -9.01 -19.06
CA ALA A 14 23.72 -8.82 -19.80
C ALA A 14 22.83 -7.81 -19.04
N PRO A 15 22.00 -7.02 -19.74
CA PRO A 15 21.03 -6.15 -19.09
C PRO A 15 20.20 -6.99 -18.11
N ARG A 16 20.22 -6.64 -16.82
CA ARG A 16 19.29 -7.21 -15.85
C ARG A 16 17.89 -6.81 -16.28
N GLU A 17 17.05 -7.79 -16.59
CA GLU A 17 15.61 -7.57 -16.68
C GLU A 17 15.14 -6.89 -15.39
N PRO A 18 14.18 -5.94 -15.46
CA PRO A 18 13.63 -5.34 -14.25
C PRO A 18 13.12 -6.46 -13.36
N ALA A 19 13.58 -6.50 -12.11
CA ALA A 19 13.09 -7.48 -11.15
C ALA A 19 11.56 -7.34 -11.07
N ALA A 20 10.84 -8.44 -11.27
CA ALA A 20 9.39 -8.46 -11.06
C ALA A 20 9.10 -7.84 -9.67
N ALA A 21 8.14 -6.91 -9.63
CA ALA A 21 7.77 -6.21 -8.41
C ALA A 21 7.61 -7.22 -7.26
N SER A 22 8.27 -6.96 -6.13
CA SER A 22 8.19 -7.88 -5.01
C SER A 22 6.73 -8.01 -4.56
N GLY A 23 6.36 -9.13 -3.92
CA GLY A 23 4.99 -9.29 -3.42
C GLY A 23 4.54 -8.15 -2.50
N ARG A 24 5.47 -7.49 -1.80
CA ARG A 24 5.19 -6.29 -1.00
C ARG A 24 4.88 -5.07 -1.88
N ASP A 25 5.63 -4.87 -2.96
CA ASP A 25 5.40 -3.74 -3.88
C ASP A 25 4.03 -3.86 -4.55
N ALA A 26 3.62 -5.06 -4.94
CA ALA A 26 2.29 -5.32 -5.46
C ALA A 26 1.18 -5.05 -4.41
N MET A 27 1.44 -5.35 -3.13
CA MET A 27 0.51 -5.04 -2.05
C MET A 27 0.41 -3.53 -1.79
N LEU A 28 1.54 -2.80 -1.80
CA LEU A 28 1.51 -1.34 -1.68
C LEU A 28 0.78 -0.69 -2.85
N ALA A 29 1.00 -1.18 -4.08
CA ALA A 29 0.28 -0.72 -5.27
C ALA A 29 -1.24 -0.96 -5.15
N ALA A 30 -1.69 -2.03 -4.47
CA ALA A 30 -3.10 -2.25 -4.20
C ALA A 30 -3.71 -1.22 -3.23
N ILE A 31 -2.92 -0.73 -2.26
CA ILE A 31 -3.35 0.36 -1.37
C ILE A 31 -3.39 1.69 -2.11
N ASP A 32 -2.37 1.98 -2.93
CA ASP A 32 -2.36 3.17 -3.79
C ASP A 32 -3.57 3.16 -4.75
N ALA A 33 -3.93 2.00 -5.31
CA ALA A 33 -5.12 1.84 -6.15
C ALA A 33 -6.42 2.07 -5.37
N LEU A 34 -6.51 1.62 -4.11
CA LEU A 34 -7.65 1.90 -3.23
C LEU A 34 -7.77 3.41 -2.95
N GLU A 35 -6.67 4.07 -2.58
CA GLU A 35 -6.62 5.52 -2.36
C GLU A 35 -7.09 6.29 -3.61
N ALA A 36 -6.54 5.94 -4.79
CA ALA A 36 -6.92 6.56 -6.05
C ALA A 36 -8.40 6.32 -6.41
N GLY A 37 -8.93 5.14 -6.10
CA GLY A 37 -10.34 4.80 -6.33
C GLY A 37 -11.30 5.52 -5.39
N LEU A 38 -10.91 5.75 -4.13
CA LEU A 38 -11.74 6.42 -3.12
C LEU A 38 -11.71 7.94 -3.25
N THR A 39 -10.54 8.53 -3.49
CA THR A 39 -10.34 9.99 -3.56
C THR A 39 -11.42 10.74 -4.34
N PRO A 40 -11.78 10.37 -5.59
CA PRO A 40 -12.77 11.12 -6.34
C PRO A 40 -14.20 10.92 -5.83
N VAL A 41 -14.49 9.92 -5.01
CA VAL A 41 -15.85 9.57 -4.57
C VAL A 41 -16.06 9.75 -3.07
N LEU A 42 -15.10 10.29 -2.32
CA LEU A 42 -15.32 10.64 -0.93
C LEU A 42 -16.38 11.74 -0.79
N ALA A 43 -17.20 11.61 0.25
CA ALA A 43 -18.13 12.64 0.66
C ALA A 43 -17.37 13.93 1.05
N GLY A 44 -18.05 15.08 0.93
CA GLY A 44 -17.46 16.37 1.26
C GLY A 44 -16.95 16.42 2.71
N GLY A 45 -15.77 17.00 2.90
CA GLY A 45 -15.14 17.11 4.23
C GLY A 45 -14.32 15.88 4.63
N LEU A 46 -14.31 14.80 3.85
CA LEU A 46 -13.42 13.67 4.06
C LEU A 46 -12.14 13.79 3.23
N ALA A 47 -11.02 13.36 3.80
CA ALA A 47 -9.73 13.31 3.11
C ALA A 47 -8.93 12.06 3.46
N ILE A 48 -8.19 11.53 2.47
CA ILE A 48 -7.21 10.46 2.69
C ILE A 48 -5.86 11.09 3.07
N ILE A 49 -5.28 10.61 4.16
CA ILE A 49 -3.99 11.05 4.70
C ILE A 49 -3.04 9.87 4.71
N ARG A 50 -1.82 10.05 4.20
CA ARG A 50 -0.72 9.09 4.32
C ARG A 50 0.00 9.32 5.65
N ASP A 51 -0.36 8.57 6.69
CA ASP A 51 0.09 8.82 8.06
C ASP A 51 1.56 8.49 8.30
N ASN A 52 2.07 7.44 7.65
CA ASN A 52 3.40 6.90 7.94
C ASN A 52 4.17 6.50 6.66
N PRO A 53 4.39 7.43 5.72
CA PRO A 53 5.01 7.12 4.44
C PRO A 53 6.43 6.55 4.62
N GLY A 54 6.70 5.41 3.98
CA GLY A 54 8.01 4.76 4.00
C GLY A 54 8.42 4.08 5.32
N LYS A 55 7.55 4.11 6.35
CA LYS A 55 7.79 3.46 7.65
C LYS A 55 6.86 2.25 7.82
N THR A 56 7.18 1.35 8.75
CA THR A 56 6.33 0.20 9.06
C THR A 56 5.57 0.45 10.37
N PRO A 57 4.24 0.29 10.42
CA PRO A 57 3.35 0.03 9.27
C PRO A 57 3.28 1.21 8.31
N GLN A 58 3.22 0.92 6.99
CA GLN A 58 2.80 1.96 6.04
C GLN A 58 1.28 2.09 6.20
N GLN A 59 0.82 3.29 6.52
CA GLN A 59 -0.55 3.53 6.95
C GLN A 59 -1.14 4.75 6.26
N TRP A 60 -2.44 4.62 5.98
CA TRP A 60 -3.34 5.65 5.52
C TRP A 60 -4.51 5.78 6.50
N SER A 61 -5.11 6.97 6.54
CA SER A 61 -6.40 7.17 7.22
C SER A 61 -7.33 8.01 6.36
N ILE A 62 -8.64 7.76 6.50
CA ILE A 62 -9.68 8.70 6.06
C ILE A 62 -10.09 9.49 7.29
N ARG A 63 -10.04 10.82 7.18
CA ARG A 63 -10.39 11.73 8.27
C ARG A 63 -11.46 12.71 7.84
N ASP A 64 -12.28 13.14 8.79
CA ASP A 64 -13.22 14.25 8.59
C ASP A 64 -12.55 15.62 8.76
N GLY A 65 -13.35 16.68 8.61
CA GLY A 65 -12.90 18.06 8.72
C GLY A 65 -12.38 18.45 10.11
N ASP A 66 -12.76 17.70 11.15
CA ASP A 66 -12.30 17.88 12.53
C ASP A 66 -11.06 17.02 12.83
N GLY A 67 -10.63 16.21 11.86
CA GLY A 67 -9.45 15.34 11.95
C GLY A 67 -9.74 13.99 12.62
N ALA A 68 -10.99 13.66 12.92
CA ALA A 68 -11.35 12.35 13.45
C ALA A 68 -11.17 11.27 12.38
N VAL A 69 -10.61 10.13 12.79
CA VAL A 69 -10.34 9.00 11.89
C VAL A 69 -11.61 8.19 11.71
N VAL A 70 -12.10 8.11 10.48
CA VAL A 70 -13.22 7.23 10.07
C VAL A 70 -12.73 5.80 9.86
N VAL A 71 -11.57 5.66 9.22
CA VAL A 71 -10.90 4.37 9.02
C VAL A 71 -9.40 4.59 8.89
N ALA A 72 -8.61 3.72 9.50
CA ALA A 72 -7.19 3.58 9.20
C ALA A 72 -6.96 2.24 8.51
N PHE A 73 -6.09 2.21 7.50
CA PHE A 73 -5.76 1.02 6.73
C PHE A 73 -4.33 1.07 6.24
N GLY A 74 -3.76 -0.08 5.90
CA GLY A 74 -2.40 -0.11 5.43
C GLY A 74 -1.81 -1.50 5.31
N LEU A 75 -0.48 -1.55 5.38
CA LEU A 75 0.30 -2.77 5.24
C LEU A 75 1.27 -2.94 6.42
N ILE A 76 1.17 -4.09 7.08
CA ILE A 76 2.19 -4.61 8.00
C ILE A 76 2.83 -5.81 7.33
N ASP A 77 4.13 -5.74 7.07
CA ASP A 77 4.91 -6.75 6.32
C ASP A 77 4.29 -7.13 4.96
N ARG A 78 3.48 -8.20 4.95
CA ARG A 78 2.74 -8.75 3.80
C ARG A 78 1.29 -9.09 4.16
N THR A 79 0.69 -8.28 5.03
CA THR A 79 -0.68 -8.41 5.48
C THR A 79 -1.34 -7.04 5.50
N PHE A 80 -2.42 -6.90 4.75
CA PHE A 80 -3.27 -5.72 4.81
C PHE A 80 -3.97 -5.67 6.16
N PHE A 81 -4.13 -4.46 6.70
CA PHE A 81 -4.92 -4.23 7.91
C PHE A 81 -5.86 -3.05 7.73
N TRP A 82 -6.94 -3.04 8.50
CA TRP A 82 -7.78 -1.85 8.69
C TRP A 82 -8.51 -1.88 10.04
N THR A 83 -8.92 -0.70 10.49
CA THR A 83 -9.66 -0.47 11.72
C THR A 83 -10.59 0.73 11.57
N TRP A 84 -11.78 0.65 12.19
CA TRP A 84 -12.82 1.68 12.17
C TRP A 84 -12.90 2.49 13.47
N ASP A 85 -12.21 2.02 14.51
CA ASP A 85 -12.38 2.46 15.90
C ASP A 85 -11.04 2.83 16.55
N GLY A 86 -10.13 3.39 15.75
CA GLY A 86 -8.83 3.85 16.23
C GLY A 86 -7.89 2.71 16.65
N GLY A 87 -8.08 1.51 16.10
CA GLY A 87 -7.21 0.36 16.34
C GLY A 87 -7.69 -0.57 17.46
N VAL A 88 -8.91 -0.43 17.97
CA VAL A 88 -9.48 -1.36 18.97
C VAL A 88 -9.85 -2.68 18.30
N SER A 89 -10.57 -2.62 17.18
CA SER A 89 -10.90 -3.74 16.32
C SER A 89 -10.02 -3.68 15.07
N ASN A 90 -9.10 -4.64 14.94
CA ASN A 90 -8.24 -4.77 13.77
C ASN A 90 -8.66 -5.95 12.92
N HIS A 91 -8.78 -5.71 11.63
CA HIS A 91 -9.06 -6.73 10.62
C HIS A 91 -7.84 -6.92 9.73
N TYR A 92 -7.66 -8.14 9.22
CA TYR A 92 -6.48 -8.50 8.45
C TYR A 92 -6.82 -9.36 7.25
N THR A 93 -6.08 -9.20 6.16
CA THR A 93 -6.15 -10.11 5.00
C THR A 93 -4.84 -10.09 4.21
N LYS A 94 -4.59 -11.11 3.40
CA LYS A 94 -3.52 -11.12 2.40
C LYS A 94 -4.02 -10.81 0.99
N VAL A 95 -5.33 -10.63 0.83
CA VAL A 95 -5.98 -10.45 -0.48
C VAL A 95 -6.41 -8.99 -0.63
N GLY A 96 -5.78 -8.26 -1.54
CA GLY A 96 -6.04 -6.83 -1.76
C GLY A 96 -7.50 -6.56 -2.14
N GLU A 97 -8.09 -7.40 -2.98
CA GLU A 97 -9.50 -7.32 -3.35
C GLU A 97 -10.46 -7.37 -2.15
N THR A 98 -10.15 -8.22 -1.15
CA THR A 98 -10.96 -8.30 0.07
C THR A 98 -10.90 -7.01 0.87
N MET A 99 -9.70 -6.44 1.06
CA MET A 99 -9.53 -5.15 1.73
C MET A 99 -10.30 -4.05 0.98
N THR A 100 -10.07 -3.93 -0.33
CA THR A 100 -10.71 -2.92 -1.18
C THR A 100 -12.24 -3.02 -1.11
N ARG A 101 -12.80 -4.22 -1.26
CA ARG A 101 -14.25 -4.44 -1.20
C ARG A 101 -14.83 -4.05 0.14
N VAL A 102 -14.27 -4.56 1.25
CA VAL A 102 -14.80 -4.31 2.60
C VAL A 102 -14.73 -2.82 2.94
N ILE A 103 -13.59 -2.17 2.70
CA ILE A 103 -13.45 -0.75 3.01
C ILE A 103 -14.42 0.08 2.18
N THR A 104 -14.50 -0.18 0.86
CA THR A 104 -15.40 0.58 -0.04
C THR A 104 -16.87 0.37 0.33
N ASP A 105 -17.28 -0.87 0.63
CA ASP A 105 -18.66 -1.20 0.96
C ASP A 105 -19.09 -0.57 2.29
N GLU A 106 -18.25 -0.59 3.31
CA GLU A 106 -18.56 0.04 4.61
C GLU A 106 -18.59 1.57 4.49
N LEU A 107 -17.63 2.19 3.79
CA LEU A 107 -17.68 3.64 3.52
C LEU A 107 -18.97 4.02 2.78
N ARG A 108 -19.41 3.23 1.80
CA ARG A 108 -20.69 3.44 1.13
C ARG A 108 -21.87 3.29 2.09
N ARG A 109 -21.88 2.22 2.89
CA ARG A 109 -22.95 1.91 3.85
C ARG A 109 -23.17 3.04 4.86
N PHE A 110 -22.10 3.69 5.31
CA PHE A 110 -22.16 4.81 6.26
C PHE A 110 -22.31 6.19 5.59
N GLY A 111 -22.46 6.26 4.25
CA GLY A 111 -22.66 7.51 3.54
C GLY A 111 -21.39 8.37 3.41
N HIS A 112 -20.22 7.75 3.51
CA HIS A 112 -18.92 8.41 3.34
C HIS A 112 -18.47 8.49 1.88
N LEU A 113 -19.22 7.88 0.95
CA LEU A 113 -19.01 8.00 -0.49
C LEU A 113 -20.19 8.75 -1.15
N ARG A 114 -19.91 9.53 -2.19
CA ARG A 114 -20.86 10.33 -2.99
C ARG A 114 -21.33 9.63 -4.26
#